data_AF-A0A9X2JHY3-F1
#
_entry.id   AF-A0A9X2JHY3-F1
#
_cell.length_a   1.000
_cell.length_b   1.000
_cell.length_c   1.000
_cell.angle_alpha   90.00
_cell.angle_beta   90.00
_cell.angle_gamma   90.00
#
_symmetry.space_group_name_H-M   'P 1'
#
loop_
_entity.id
_entity.type
_entity.pdbx_description
1 polymer ?
#
loop_
_entity_poly.entity_id
_entity_poly.type
_entity_poly.pdbx_seq_one_letter_code
_entity_poly.pdbx_strand_id
1 'polypeptide(L)'
;MAWILWILGIAAALFLGMKYMSKRAAGQPLLSATIATSDGQRFSVSYKKLHPDVQPVEYVRLALLLAAKMIFNTAVEKPPLEAKRIMEWMEYIGNASLTPKTKLHDIEFEPITVQESMDQSGRKVEATLGLMSETMRSIHTSVPMVAYPNQSLHTWLAVVQTSLPKLDQHMVLLLRKSLARMLHHYYDLQEDPSSLKALVEVPNVAFMESVGAP
;
A
#
# COMPACT_ATOMS: atom_id res chain seq x y z
N MET A 1 40.07 33.76 -3.44
CA MET A 1 39.90 32.46 -4.13
C MET A 1 39.89 31.26 -3.17
N ALA A 2 40.75 31.19 -2.15
CA ALA A 2 40.79 30.04 -1.22
C ALA A 2 39.45 29.74 -0.48
N TRP A 3 38.68 30.77 -0.10
CA TRP A 3 37.42 30.59 0.64
C TRP A 3 36.31 29.89 -0.17
N ILE A 4 36.29 30.04 -1.51
CA ILE A 4 35.32 29.38 -2.40
C ILE A 4 35.58 27.87 -2.45
N LEU A 5 36.84 27.45 -2.46
CA LEU A 5 37.22 26.04 -2.43
C LEU A 5 36.80 25.36 -1.12
N TRP A 6 36.88 26.06 0.01
CA TRP A 6 36.38 25.56 1.30
C TRP A 6 34.86 25.40 1.33
N ILE A 7 34.11 26.37 0.81
CA ILE A 7 32.64 26.29 0.71
C ILE A 7 32.23 25.13 -0.19
N LEU A 8 32.88 24.96 -1.35
CA LEU A 8 32.62 23.83 -2.25
C LEU A 8 32.96 22.49 -1.60
N GLY A 9 34.05 22.42 -0.83
CA GLY A 9 34.42 21.21 -0.08
C GLY A 9 33.39 20.82 0.98
N ILE A 10 32.89 21.80 1.76
CA ILE A 10 31.85 21.57 2.78
C ILE A 10 30.52 21.17 2.11
N ALA A 11 30.11 21.86 1.04
CA ALA A 11 28.89 21.53 0.31
C ALA A 11 28.95 20.12 -0.29
N ALA A 12 30.09 19.73 -0.87
CA ALA A 12 30.31 18.38 -1.39
C ALA A 12 30.28 17.32 -0.27
N ALA A 13 30.89 17.60 0.89
CA ALA A 13 30.87 16.70 2.04
C ALA A 13 29.45 16.53 2.62
N LEU A 14 28.67 17.62 2.72
CA LEU A 14 27.26 17.57 3.13
C LEU A 14 26.42 16.79 2.13
N PHE A 15 26.60 17.03 0.83
CA PHE A 15 25.89 16.30 -0.23
C PHE A 15 26.21 14.80 -0.19
N LEU A 16 27.48 14.43 -0.04
CA LEU A 16 27.90 13.03 0.08
C LEU A 16 27.38 12.39 1.37
N GLY A 17 27.40 13.12 2.49
CA GLY A 17 26.82 12.68 3.77
C GLY A 17 25.32 12.43 3.67
N MET A 18 24.56 13.35 3.08
CA MET A 18 23.12 13.18 2.81
C MET A 18 22.85 11.99 1.90
N LYS A 19 23.61 11.83 0.82
CA LYS A 19 23.48 10.69 -0.10
C LYS A 19 23.80 9.36 0.57
N TYR A 20 24.80 9.33 1.45
CA TYR A 20 25.16 8.14 2.22
C TYR A 20 24.06 7.77 3.23
N MET A 21 23.52 8.76 3.96
CA MET A 21 22.41 8.53 4.90
C MET A 21 21.13 8.08 4.18
N SER A 22 20.79 8.70 3.06
CA SER A 22 19.64 8.31 2.22
C SER A 22 19.75 6.85 1.73
N LYS A 23 20.94 6.43 1.28
CA LYS A 23 21.20 5.02 0.90
C LYS A 23 21.07 4.04 2.06
N ARG A 24 21.40 4.46 3.28
CA ARG A 24 21.27 3.63 4.49
C ARG A 24 19.82 3.50 4.96
N ALA A 25 19.00 4.51 4.66
CA ALA A 25 17.58 4.52 4.97
C ALA A 25 16.75 3.70 3.95
N ALA A 26 17.26 3.52 2.72
CA ALA A 26 16.64 2.65 1.73
C ALA A 26 16.60 1.18 2.23
N GLY A 27 15.41 0.58 2.22
CA GLY A 27 15.13 -0.74 2.76
C GLY A 27 14.73 -0.75 4.24
N GLN A 28 14.75 0.40 4.93
CA GLN A 28 14.35 0.47 6.34
C GLN A 28 12.86 0.15 6.49
N PRO A 29 12.48 -0.84 7.31
CA PRO A 29 11.08 -1.20 7.51
C PRO A 29 10.37 -0.14 8.35
N LEU A 30 9.19 0.28 7.89
CA LEU A 30 8.39 1.32 8.53
C LEU A 30 7.21 0.71 9.28
N LEU A 31 6.35 -0.01 8.56
CA LEU A 31 5.08 -0.51 9.05
C LEU A 31 4.91 -1.94 8.55
N SER A 32 4.57 -2.86 9.45
CA SER A 32 4.19 -4.22 9.09
C SER A 32 2.72 -4.46 9.43
N ALA A 33 2.02 -5.16 8.55
CA ALA A 33 0.68 -5.68 8.76
C ALA A 33 0.71 -7.21 8.64
N THR A 34 0.17 -7.89 9.64
CA THR A 34 -0.09 -9.32 9.61
C THR A 34 -1.59 -9.52 9.44
N ILE A 35 -1.98 -10.09 8.29
CA ILE A 35 -3.35 -10.38 7.90
C ILE A 35 -3.57 -11.89 8.03
N ALA A 36 -4.37 -12.30 9.00
CA ALA A 36 -4.66 -13.72 9.23
C ALA A 36 -6.12 -14.05 8.91
N THR A 37 -6.34 -15.22 8.31
CA THR A 37 -7.68 -15.76 8.06
C THR A 37 -7.71 -17.28 8.26
N SER A 38 -8.79 -17.78 8.86
CA SER A 38 -9.02 -19.21 9.06
C SER A 38 -9.85 -19.87 7.94
N ASP A 39 -10.60 -19.07 7.17
CA ASP A 39 -11.61 -19.55 6.23
C ASP A 39 -11.72 -18.73 4.93
N GLY A 40 -10.90 -17.70 4.76
CA GLY A 40 -10.93 -16.82 3.59
C GLY A 40 -12.04 -15.76 3.62
N GLN A 41 -12.85 -15.68 4.68
CA GLN A 41 -13.95 -14.71 4.82
C GLN A 41 -13.81 -13.85 6.08
N ARG A 42 -13.29 -14.43 7.16
CA ARG A 42 -13.01 -13.73 8.41
C ARG A 42 -11.54 -13.41 8.51
N PHE A 43 -11.24 -12.13 8.71
CA PHE A 43 -9.88 -11.62 8.73
C PHE A 43 -9.58 -10.91 10.05
N SER A 44 -8.35 -11.07 10.53
CA SER A 44 -7.78 -10.22 11.56
C SER A 44 -6.55 -9.53 11.00
N VAL A 45 -6.43 -8.23 11.24
CA VAL A 45 -5.27 -7.44 10.81
C VAL A 45 -4.62 -6.83 12.04
N SER A 46 -3.35 -7.15 12.25
CA SER A 46 -2.54 -6.54 13.30
C SER A 46 -1.42 -5.73 12.68
N TYR A 47 -1.16 -4.56 13.24
CA TYR A 47 -0.13 -3.65 12.74
C TYR A 47 1.00 -3.52 13.75
N LYS A 48 2.24 -3.54 13.25
CA LYS A 48 3.44 -3.30 14.03
C LYS A 48 4.21 -2.13 13.41
N LYS A 49 4.36 -1.04 14.17
CA LYS A 49 5.26 0.05 13.80
C LYS A 49 6.69 -0.44 14.00
N LEU A 50 7.45 -0.50 12.91
CA LEU A 50 8.86 -0.91 12.89
C LEU A 50 9.81 0.29 12.95
N HIS A 51 9.29 1.49 12.69
CA HIS A 51 9.97 2.77 12.88
C HIS A 51 9.21 3.65 13.90
N PRO A 52 9.89 4.43 14.76
CA PRO A 52 9.23 5.34 15.70
C PRO A 52 8.41 6.41 14.98
N ASP A 53 8.90 6.94 13.86
CA ASP A 53 8.28 8.07 13.16
C ASP A 53 7.22 7.66 12.13
N VAL A 54 6.62 6.48 12.27
CA VAL A 54 5.53 6.04 11.36
C VAL A 54 4.35 6.99 11.45
N GLN A 55 4.13 7.70 10.35
CA GLN A 55 3.03 8.63 10.18
C GLN A 55 1.76 7.91 9.71
N PRO A 56 0.56 8.47 9.97
CA PRO A 56 -0.68 7.84 9.54
C PRO A 56 -0.79 7.68 8.00
N VAL A 57 -0.11 8.52 7.23
CA VAL A 57 -0.02 8.37 5.76
C VAL A 57 0.61 7.05 5.30
N GLU A 58 1.42 6.41 6.14
CA GLU A 58 2.04 5.12 5.80
C GLU A 58 1.00 3.98 5.76
N TYR A 59 -0.16 4.11 6.42
CA TYR A 59 -1.27 3.16 6.25
C TYR A 59 -1.92 3.30 4.86
N VAL A 60 -2.01 4.52 4.32
CA VAL A 60 -2.45 4.76 2.93
C VAL A 60 -1.50 4.08 1.97
N ARG A 61 -0.20 4.34 2.10
CA ARG A 61 0.82 3.75 1.20
C ARG A 61 0.86 2.24 1.28
N LEU A 62 0.72 1.66 2.48
CA LEU A 62 0.60 0.22 2.65
C LEU A 62 -0.60 -0.33 1.87
N ALA A 63 -1.78 0.29 1.96
CA ALA A 63 -2.97 -0.15 1.24
C ALA A 63 -2.79 -0.09 -0.29
N LEU A 64 -2.17 0.98 -0.82
CA LEU A 64 -1.92 1.14 -2.25
C LEU A 64 -0.91 0.12 -2.79
N LEU A 65 0.24 -0.02 -2.12
CA LEU A 65 1.27 -0.97 -2.52
C LEU A 65 0.79 -2.42 -2.37
N LEU A 66 -0.02 -2.71 -1.36
CA LEU A 66 -0.63 -4.02 -1.20
C LEU A 66 -1.61 -4.32 -2.33
N ALA A 67 -2.44 -3.35 -2.75
CA ALA A 67 -3.32 -3.50 -3.91
C ALA A 67 -2.53 -3.86 -5.17
N ALA A 68 -1.49 -3.07 -5.48
CA ALA A 68 -0.62 -3.31 -6.62
C ALA A 68 0.03 -4.70 -6.56
N LYS A 69 0.46 -5.14 -5.36
CA LYS A 69 1.04 -6.47 -5.17
C LYS A 69 0.05 -7.61 -5.38
N MET A 70 -1.17 -7.47 -4.89
CA MET A 70 -2.23 -8.47 -5.08
C MET A 70 -2.67 -8.55 -6.54
N ILE A 71 -2.79 -7.41 -7.22
CA ILE A 71 -3.01 -7.33 -8.67
C ILE A 71 -1.88 -8.04 -9.42
N PHE A 72 -0.62 -7.69 -9.17
CA PHE A 72 0.53 -8.30 -9.83
C PHE A 72 0.57 -9.82 -9.68
N ASN A 73 0.34 -10.32 -8.45
CA ASN A 73 0.37 -11.75 -8.17
C ASN A 73 -0.75 -12.53 -8.88
N THR A 74 -1.89 -11.90 -9.15
CA THR A 74 -3.08 -12.54 -9.74
C THR A 74 -3.24 -12.24 -11.24
N ALA A 75 -2.53 -11.24 -11.77
CA ALA A 75 -2.58 -10.85 -13.18
C ALA A 75 -1.92 -11.87 -14.13
N VAL A 76 -1.08 -12.78 -13.60
CA VAL A 76 -0.43 -13.84 -14.39
C VAL A 76 -1.40 -14.99 -14.70
N GLU A 77 -2.49 -15.12 -13.95
CA GLU A 77 -3.52 -16.13 -14.18
C GLU A 77 -4.34 -15.83 -15.44
N LYS A 78 -4.82 -16.88 -16.13
CA LYS A 78 -5.68 -16.75 -17.32
C LYS A 78 -7.03 -17.43 -17.08
N PRO A 79 -8.15 -16.68 -16.99
CA PRO A 79 -8.26 -15.22 -17.04
C PRO A 79 -7.84 -14.53 -15.72
N PRO A 80 -7.37 -13.26 -15.74
CA PRO A 80 -6.94 -12.53 -14.54
C PRO A 80 -8.15 -11.98 -13.76
N LEU A 81 -9.08 -12.86 -13.38
CA LEU A 81 -10.36 -12.48 -12.81
C LEU A 81 -10.20 -11.74 -11.48
N GLU A 82 -9.33 -12.23 -10.58
CA GLU A 82 -9.13 -11.61 -9.27
C GLU A 82 -8.49 -10.22 -9.37
N ALA A 83 -7.53 -10.02 -10.27
CA ALA A 83 -6.95 -8.70 -10.54
C ALA A 83 -8.01 -7.70 -10.99
N LYS A 84 -8.91 -8.11 -11.91
CA LYS A 84 -10.03 -7.28 -12.35
C LYS A 84 -10.96 -6.91 -11.18
N ARG A 85 -11.29 -7.88 -10.32
CA ARG A 85 -12.14 -7.64 -9.15
C ARG A 85 -11.50 -6.66 -8.16
N ILE A 86 -10.19 -6.74 -7.95
CA ILE A 86 -9.47 -5.75 -7.13
C ILE A 86 -9.62 -4.36 -7.72
N MET A 87 -9.42 -4.20 -9.04
CA MET A 87 -9.59 -2.91 -9.71
C MET A 87 -11.04 -2.38 -9.63
N GLU A 88 -12.05 -3.23 -9.81
CA GLU A 88 -13.46 -2.85 -9.63
C GLU A 88 -13.73 -2.33 -8.20
N TRP A 89 -13.17 -2.98 -7.19
CA TRP A 89 -13.25 -2.50 -5.81
C TRP A 89 -12.46 -1.20 -5.57
N MET A 90 -11.33 -1.01 -6.24
CA MET A 90 -10.60 0.27 -6.19
C MET A 90 -11.44 1.40 -6.77
N GLU A 91 -12.18 1.16 -7.85
CA GLU A 91 -13.07 2.14 -8.46
C GLU A 91 -14.18 2.52 -7.49
N TYR A 92 -14.80 1.49 -6.91
CA TYR A 92 -15.84 1.67 -5.92
C TYR A 92 -15.33 2.51 -4.75
N ILE A 93 -14.22 2.11 -4.13
CA ILE A 93 -13.65 2.80 -2.97
C ILE A 93 -13.22 4.23 -3.32
N GLY A 94 -12.63 4.44 -4.50
CA GLY A 94 -12.24 5.77 -4.98
C GLY A 94 -13.44 6.73 -5.05
N ASN A 95 -14.58 6.23 -5.52
CA ASN A 95 -15.81 7.01 -5.70
C ASN A 95 -16.68 7.10 -4.43
N ALA A 96 -16.55 6.16 -3.49
CA ALA A 96 -17.36 6.12 -2.26
C ALA A 96 -17.05 7.25 -1.28
N SER A 97 -18.08 7.78 -0.60
CA SER A 97 -17.90 8.78 0.48
C SER A 97 -17.42 8.12 1.78
N LEU A 98 -16.15 7.73 1.82
CA LEU A 98 -15.55 7.11 3.00
C LEU A 98 -15.28 8.12 4.12
N THR A 99 -15.39 7.61 5.34
CA THR A 99 -15.00 8.25 6.59
C THR A 99 -14.15 7.28 7.41
N PRO A 100 -13.42 7.74 8.44
CA PRO A 100 -12.67 6.85 9.33
C PRO A 100 -13.52 5.78 10.04
N LYS A 101 -14.84 5.97 10.11
CA LYS A 101 -15.79 5.04 10.74
C LYS A 101 -16.52 4.14 9.76
N THR A 102 -16.31 4.34 8.46
CA THR A 102 -17.00 3.56 7.43
C THR A 102 -16.60 2.09 7.53
N LYS A 103 -17.59 1.21 7.41
CA LYS A 103 -17.34 -0.24 7.34
C LYS A 103 -17.57 -0.69 5.91
N LEU A 104 -16.56 -1.32 5.30
CA LEU A 104 -16.62 -1.77 3.92
C LEU A 104 -17.66 -2.86 3.66
N HIS A 105 -18.16 -3.56 4.69
CA HIS A 105 -19.28 -4.49 4.50
C HIS A 105 -20.63 -3.78 4.30
N ASP A 106 -20.77 -2.53 4.75
CA ASP A 106 -21.98 -1.72 4.55
C ASP A 106 -22.12 -1.25 3.09
N ILE A 107 -21.16 -1.62 2.24
CA ILE A 107 -20.94 -1.07 0.90
C ILE A 107 -21.37 -2.06 -0.23
N GLU A 108 -21.82 -3.28 0.12
CA GLU A 108 -22.30 -4.36 -0.78
C GLU A 108 -21.32 -4.80 -1.90
N PHE A 109 -20.79 -6.02 -1.78
CA PHE A 109 -20.85 -7.07 -2.82
C PHE A 109 -20.21 -8.41 -2.41
N GLU A 110 -19.49 -8.47 -1.28
CA GLU A 110 -19.04 -9.72 -0.64
C GLU A 110 -18.57 -9.38 0.80
N PRO A 111 -19.36 -9.67 1.85
CA PRO A 111 -19.01 -9.18 3.18
C PRO A 111 -17.79 -9.92 3.73
N ILE A 112 -16.64 -9.23 3.77
CA ILE A 112 -15.54 -9.67 4.62
C ILE A 112 -15.82 -9.25 6.06
N THR A 113 -15.62 -10.17 7.00
CA THR A 113 -15.76 -9.86 8.42
C THR A 113 -14.38 -9.62 8.99
N VAL A 114 -14.11 -8.38 9.41
CA VAL A 114 -12.87 -8.03 10.09
C VAL A 114 -13.09 -8.09 11.60
N GLN A 115 -12.27 -8.88 12.30
CA GLN A 115 -12.34 -9.07 13.75
C GLN A 115 -10.98 -8.72 14.38
N GLU A 116 -10.99 -8.04 15.53
CA GLU A 116 -9.76 -7.63 16.23
C GLU A 116 -9.03 -8.80 16.88
N SER A 117 -9.76 -9.81 17.35
CA SER A 117 -9.22 -10.96 18.08
C SER A 117 -9.73 -12.26 17.48
N MET A 118 -9.02 -12.78 16.47
CA MET A 118 -9.24 -14.12 15.95
C MET A 118 -8.02 -14.98 16.28
N ASP A 119 -8.24 -16.28 16.45
CA ASP A 119 -7.15 -17.24 16.55
C ASP A 119 -6.26 -17.11 15.30
N GLN A 120 -4.98 -16.82 15.52
CA GLN A 120 -4.01 -16.62 14.45
C GLN A 120 -3.46 -17.95 13.92
N SER A 121 -4.08 -19.09 14.25
CA SER A 121 -3.70 -20.42 13.75
C SER A 121 -3.97 -20.61 12.24
N GLY A 122 -4.66 -19.67 11.60
CA GLY A 122 -4.98 -19.68 10.17
C GLY A 122 -3.84 -19.25 9.22
N ARG A 123 -4.20 -19.11 7.93
CA ARG A 123 -3.27 -18.65 6.89
C ARG A 123 -2.94 -17.18 7.10
N LYS A 124 -1.67 -16.82 6.96
CA LYS A 124 -1.18 -15.46 7.19
C LYS A 124 -0.54 -14.87 5.95
N VAL A 125 -0.92 -13.63 5.65
CA VAL A 125 -0.18 -12.74 4.75
C VAL A 125 0.53 -11.71 5.60
N GLU A 126 1.83 -11.58 5.43
CA GLU A 126 2.61 -10.51 6.07
C GLU A 126 2.99 -9.49 5.02
N ALA A 127 2.67 -8.22 5.27
CA ALA A 127 3.00 -7.11 4.39
C ALA A 127 3.85 -6.10 5.15
N THR A 128 5.09 -5.88 4.71
CA THR A 128 6.01 -4.94 5.32
C THR A 128 6.31 -3.80 4.36
N LEU A 129 5.95 -2.59 4.75
CA LEU A 129 6.26 -1.35 4.06
C LEU A 129 7.70 -0.93 4.39
N GLY A 130 8.50 -0.69 3.36
CA GLY A 130 9.87 -0.21 3.47
C GLY A 130 10.04 1.19 2.88
N LEU A 131 10.99 1.94 3.41
CA LEU A 131 11.43 3.19 2.82
C LEU A 131 12.28 2.89 1.58
N MET A 132 11.99 3.50 0.43
CA MET A 132 12.85 3.40 -0.76
C MET A 132 13.59 4.72 -1.01
N SER A 133 12.85 5.83 -0.89
CA SER A 133 13.35 7.20 -0.90
C SER A 133 12.45 8.05 0.00
N GLU A 134 12.71 9.35 0.11
CA GLU A 134 11.85 10.26 0.87
C GLU A 134 10.38 10.20 0.40
N THR A 135 10.17 10.12 -0.92
CA THR A 135 8.85 10.15 -1.55
C THR A 135 8.30 8.76 -1.88
N MET A 136 9.16 7.76 -2.06
CA MET A 136 8.75 6.42 -2.49
C MET A 136 8.82 5.40 -1.35
N ARG A 137 7.93 4.41 -1.43
CA ARG A 137 7.92 3.24 -0.55
C ARG A 137 7.97 1.96 -1.37
N SER A 138 8.46 0.91 -0.75
CA SER A 138 8.44 -0.45 -1.27
C SER A 138 7.58 -1.33 -0.37
N ILE A 139 7.12 -2.46 -0.90
CA ILE A 139 6.41 -3.47 -0.11
C ILE A 139 7.08 -4.83 -0.28
N HIS A 140 7.28 -5.51 0.84
CA HIS A 140 7.64 -6.91 0.89
C HIS A 140 6.45 -7.70 1.43
N THR A 141 6.08 -8.78 0.74
CA THR A 141 4.95 -9.62 1.15
C THR A 141 5.37 -11.07 1.27
N SER A 142 5.00 -11.70 2.37
CA SER A 142 4.99 -13.16 2.52
C SER A 142 3.54 -13.64 2.36
N VAL A 143 3.28 -14.44 1.32
CA VAL A 143 1.95 -14.94 0.96
C VAL A 143 1.98 -16.46 1.06
N PRO A 144 0.95 -17.11 1.63
CA PRO A 144 0.94 -18.56 1.76
C PRO A 144 0.89 -19.23 0.39
N MET A 145 1.57 -20.37 0.23
CA MET A 145 1.60 -21.13 -1.03
C MET A 145 0.21 -21.60 -1.47
N VAL A 146 -0.67 -21.87 -0.51
CA VAL A 146 -2.07 -22.24 -0.76
C VAL A 146 -2.93 -21.08 -0.25
N ALA A 147 -3.74 -20.50 -1.14
CA ALA A 147 -4.67 -19.42 -0.83
C ALA A 147 -6.13 -19.93 -0.87
N TYR A 148 -7.02 -19.26 -0.13
CA TYR A 148 -8.46 -19.45 -0.29
C TYR A 148 -8.91 -18.70 -1.55
N PRO A 149 -10.07 -19.05 -2.14
CA PRO A 149 -10.66 -18.24 -3.20
C PRO A 149 -10.81 -16.79 -2.76
N ASN A 150 -10.45 -15.84 -3.62
CA ASN A 150 -10.52 -14.39 -3.37
C ASN A 150 -9.67 -13.90 -2.17
N GLN A 151 -8.75 -14.71 -1.66
CA GLN A 151 -7.96 -14.32 -0.49
C GLN A 151 -7.14 -13.06 -0.76
N SER A 152 -6.68 -12.81 -1.99
CA SER A 152 -5.88 -11.63 -2.33
C SER A 152 -6.74 -10.37 -2.25
N LEU A 153 -7.92 -10.41 -2.88
CA LEU A 153 -8.92 -9.34 -2.79
C LEU A 153 -9.30 -9.04 -1.33
N HIS A 154 -9.70 -10.08 -0.59
CA HIS A 154 -10.16 -9.90 0.79
C HIS A 154 -9.04 -9.45 1.73
N THR A 155 -7.79 -9.89 1.49
CA THR A 155 -6.62 -9.42 2.24
C THR A 155 -6.45 -7.92 2.09
N TRP A 156 -6.53 -7.41 0.86
CA TRP A 156 -6.42 -5.98 0.62
C TRP A 156 -7.60 -5.20 1.23
N LEU A 157 -8.83 -5.66 1.04
CA LEU A 157 -10.02 -5.03 1.63
C LEU A 157 -9.94 -4.99 3.16
N ALA A 158 -9.45 -6.06 3.81
CA ALA A 158 -9.27 -6.10 5.25
C ALA A 158 -8.26 -5.04 5.73
N VAL A 159 -7.19 -4.82 4.97
CA VAL A 159 -6.20 -3.77 5.24
C VAL A 159 -6.80 -2.38 5.05
N VAL A 160 -7.59 -2.14 4.00
CA VAL A 160 -8.28 -0.86 3.83
C VAL A 160 -9.20 -0.61 5.02
N GLN A 161 -10.08 -1.57 5.34
CA GLN A 161 -11.04 -1.49 6.44
C GLN A 161 -10.38 -1.17 7.79
N THR A 162 -9.27 -1.84 8.11
CA THR A 162 -8.56 -1.64 9.39
C THR A 162 -7.62 -0.43 9.39
N SER A 163 -7.31 0.11 8.21
CA SER A 163 -6.57 1.36 8.08
C SER A 163 -7.48 2.57 8.30
N LEU A 164 -8.74 2.56 7.85
CA LEU A 164 -9.65 3.71 7.93
C LEU A 164 -9.70 4.38 9.33
N PRO A 165 -9.83 3.65 10.45
CA PRO A 165 -9.87 4.28 11.79
C PRO A 165 -8.55 4.92 12.22
N LYS A 166 -7.45 4.65 11.50
CA LYS A 166 -6.12 5.21 11.75
C LYS A 166 -5.85 6.45 10.92
N LEU A 167 -6.74 6.78 9.99
CA LEU A 167 -6.64 7.90 9.07
C LEU A 167 -7.56 9.03 9.52
N ASP A 168 -7.12 10.27 9.34
CA ASP A 168 -8.02 11.43 9.39
C ASP A 168 -8.77 11.58 8.05
N GLN A 169 -9.70 12.54 7.99
CA GLN A 169 -10.52 12.76 6.79
C GLN A 169 -9.69 13.13 5.55
N HIS A 170 -8.59 13.87 5.74
CA HIS A 170 -7.70 14.25 4.63
C HIS A 170 -6.99 13.03 4.06
N MET A 171 -6.51 12.13 4.91
CA MET A 171 -5.85 10.91 4.48
C MET A 171 -6.81 9.88 3.89
N VAL A 172 -8.06 9.82 4.36
CA VAL A 172 -9.12 9.05 3.70
C VAL A 172 -9.36 9.58 2.28
N LEU A 173 -9.44 10.90 2.10
CA LEU A 173 -9.54 11.50 0.77
C LEU A 173 -8.30 11.20 -0.09
N LEU A 174 -7.11 11.25 0.50
CA LEU A 174 -5.86 10.92 -0.19
C LEU A 174 -5.85 9.46 -0.66
N LEU A 175 -6.28 8.51 0.17
CA LEU A 175 -6.42 7.11 -0.21
C LEU A 175 -7.35 6.96 -1.41
N ARG A 176 -8.53 7.60 -1.36
CA ARG A 176 -9.52 7.55 -2.45
C ARG A 176 -8.98 8.13 -3.76
N LYS A 177 -8.41 9.35 -3.72
CA LYS A 177 -7.78 9.97 -4.89
C LYS A 177 -6.68 9.08 -5.45
N SER A 178 -5.85 8.49 -4.59
CA SER A 178 -4.74 7.62 -4.99
C SER A 178 -5.23 6.33 -5.66
N LEU A 179 -6.29 5.71 -5.16
CA LEU A 179 -6.88 4.52 -5.78
C LEU A 179 -7.48 4.84 -7.16
N ALA A 180 -8.19 5.96 -7.28
CA ALA A 180 -8.69 6.44 -8.58
C ALA A 180 -7.54 6.71 -9.57
N ARG A 181 -6.41 7.27 -9.11
CA ARG A 181 -5.23 7.48 -9.93
C ARG A 181 -4.57 6.17 -10.34
N MET A 182 -4.44 5.19 -9.45
CA MET A 182 -3.93 3.87 -9.83
C MET A 182 -4.78 3.23 -10.95
N LEU A 183 -6.10 3.39 -10.91
CA LEU A 183 -6.98 2.91 -11.98
C LEU A 183 -6.77 3.64 -13.30
N HIS A 184 -6.58 4.96 -13.26
CA HIS A 184 -6.20 5.73 -14.43
C HIS A 184 -4.92 5.17 -15.09
N HIS A 185 -3.90 4.81 -14.30
CA HIS A 185 -2.69 4.17 -14.82
C HIS A 185 -2.96 2.80 -15.47
N TYR A 186 -3.76 1.94 -14.82
CA TYR A 186 -4.02 0.60 -15.35
C TYR A 186 -4.95 0.59 -16.57
N TYR A 187 -6.00 1.42 -16.59
CA TYR A 187 -7.00 1.41 -17.66
C TYR A 187 -6.74 2.43 -18.76
N ASP A 188 -6.45 3.68 -18.40
CA ASP A 188 -6.35 4.76 -19.39
C ASP A 188 -4.94 4.84 -19.99
N LEU A 189 -3.91 4.67 -19.16
CA LEU A 189 -2.51 4.63 -19.60
C LEU A 189 -2.03 3.23 -19.99
N GLN A 190 -2.88 2.21 -19.81
CA GLN A 190 -2.64 0.82 -20.18
C GLN A 190 -1.33 0.25 -19.60
N GLU A 191 -0.96 0.64 -18.38
CA GLU A 191 0.19 0.05 -17.71
C GLU A 191 -0.07 -1.43 -17.39
N ASP A 192 0.87 -2.30 -17.76
CA ASP A 192 0.74 -3.75 -17.58
C ASP A 192 0.77 -4.11 -16.08
N PRO A 193 -0.35 -4.59 -15.50
CA PRO A 193 -0.44 -4.94 -14.09
C PRO A 193 0.45 -6.13 -13.69
N SER A 194 0.89 -6.94 -14.65
CA SER A 194 1.79 -8.07 -14.44
C SER A 194 3.28 -7.69 -14.52
N SER A 195 3.58 -6.42 -14.82
CA SER A 195 4.95 -5.94 -14.90
C SER A 195 5.51 -5.54 -13.53
N LEU A 196 6.79 -5.89 -13.28
CA LEU A 196 7.51 -5.44 -12.07
C LEU A 196 7.62 -3.92 -12.00
N LYS A 197 7.65 -3.25 -13.16
CA LYS A 197 7.67 -1.79 -13.25
C LYS A 197 6.38 -1.21 -12.68
N ALA A 198 5.22 -1.65 -13.17
CA ALA A 198 3.92 -1.14 -12.69
C ALA A 198 3.69 -1.46 -11.20
N LEU A 199 4.15 -2.61 -10.73
CA LEU A 199 4.09 -2.98 -9.30
C LEU A 199 4.76 -1.92 -8.40
N VAL A 200 5.88 -1.34 -8.85
CA VAL A 200 6.65 -0.36 -8.09
C VAL A 200 6.17 1.06 -8.37
N GLU A 201 5.96 1.42 -9.63
CA GLU A 201 5.71 2.80 -10.05
C GLU A 201 4.27 3.24 -9.81
N VAL A 202 3.27 2.49 -10.28
CA VAL A 202 1.85 2.89 -10.22
C VAL A 202 1.40 3.35 -8.82
N PRO A 203 1.57 2.57 -7.74
CA PRO A 203 1.10 3.00 -6.42
C PRO A 203 1.85 4.23 -5.89
N ASN A 204 3.13 4.39 -6.23
CA ASN A 204 3.93 5.54 -5.80
C ASN A 204 3.58 6.81 -6.59
N VAL A 205 3.45 6.71 -7.91
CA VAL A 205 3.07 7.83 -8.78
C VAL A 205 1.65 8.30 -8.45
N ALA A 206 0.70 7.37 -8.38
CA ALA A 206 -0.69 7.67 -8.04
C ALA A 206 -0.83 8.37 -6.68
N PHE A 207 -0.02 7.96 -5.68
CA PHE A 207 0.05 8.63 -4.39
C PHE A 207 0.57 10.07 -4.54
N MET A 208 1.70 10.27 -5.24
CA MET A 208 2.32 11.58 -5.40
C MET A 208 1.43 12.56 -6.17
N GLU A 209 0.77 12.11 -7.24
CA GLU A 209 -0.19 12.90 -8.00
C GLU A 209 -1.39 13.33 -7.13
N SER A 210 -1.80 12.46 -6.21
CA SER A 210 -2.93 12.73 -5.31
C SER A 210 -2.60 13.69 -4.18
N VAL A 211 -1.33 13.78 -3.77
CA VAL A 211 -0.85 14.80 -2.83
C VAL A 211 -0.82 16.19 -3.48
N GLY A 212 -0.46 16.27 -4.77
CA GLY A 212 -0.37 17.52 -5.52
C GLY A 212 -1.68 18.01 -6.15
N ALA A 213 -2.71 17.17 -6.23
CA ALA A 213 -3.99 17.52 -6.83
C ALA A 213 -4.85 18.38 -5.89
N PRO A 214 -5.32 19.57 -6.33
CA PRO A 214 -6.25 20.39 -5.55
C PRO A 214 -7.51 19.61 -5.15
#